data_AF-A0A419W7Z0-F1
#
_entry.id   AF-A0A419W7Z0-F1
#
_cell.length_a   1.000
_cell.length_b   1.000
_cell.length_c   1.000
_cell.angle_alpha   90.00
_cell.angle_beta   90.00
_cell.angle_gamma   90.00
#
_symmetry.space_group_name_H-M   'P 1'
#
loop_
_entity.id
_entity.type
_entity.pdbx_description
1 polymer ?
#
loop_
_entity_poly.entity_id
_entity_poly.type
_entity_poly.pdbx_seq_one_letter_code
_entity_poly.pdbx_strand_id
1 'polypeptide(L)'
;MKRFGGIFVLLVFIGAISFFGMVAPSPIYATRKLESLGRLIEQLYGWSGAAELRNSRQLYGKSLLVNFNSEGQIAHLGLKMFPDGVKQQIDPEISEFLERLSLELCLEDQQGKLGSKLKEYKIALYLNQVPLGGLLFQKLEDALLVADNSAVFRLTKDSLNYSAVWENGGHQSFEILFPAQYDLISGRDKKELDDQLEMKLKSYDGSGVQFEDIQRISVTEKETGLWLSSPQSFMIPAVGNSRYFRKSANEQLVWLYDSRFPQESLANLFYYLPDSSKQLQVKMTHRKYGKEISTYTLPLASILATWQKNFQTFVGFEKSPEGELNAVVFFYNSMGNYLHLLSIKASETDLFEQHEIEAELRSFIPEHNIKNLFGERQGAGAYVTVNY
;
A
#
# COMPACT_ATOMS: atom_id res chain seq x y z
N MET A 1 53.64 -64.82 -47.27
CA MET A 1 54.41 -64.14 -46.20
C MET A 1 53.59 -62.97 -45.68
N LYS A 2 53.23 -62.98 -44.38
CA LYS A 2 52.88 -61.84 -43.48
C LYS A 2 51.79 -60.85 -43.94
N ARG A 3 50.85 -60.32 -43.15
CA ARG A 3 50.27 -60.50 -41.80
C ARG A 3 49.07 -59.51 -41.80
N PHE A 4 47.97 -59.91 -41.16
CA PHE A 4 46.89 -59.14 -40.52
C PHE A 4 46.81 -57.60 -40.62
N GLY A 5 45.58 -57.11 -40.76
CA GLY A 5 45.16 -55.78 -40.27
C GLY A 5 43.79 -55.35 -40.77
N GLY A 6 42.72 -55.75 -40.07
CA GLY A 6 41.36 -55.26 -40.34
C GLY A 6 41.19 -53.80 -39.95
N ILE A 7 40.33 -53.07 -40.67
CA ILE A 7 39.80 -51.78 -40.25
C ILE A 7 38.28 -51.83 -40.42
N PHE A 8 37.62 -51.76 -39.27
CA PHE A 8 36.18 -51.54 -39.09
C PHE A 8 35.90 -50.08 -39.44
N VAL A 9 35.05 -49.82 -40.42
CA VAL A 9 34.60 -48.45 -40.73
C VAL A 9 33.47 -48.11 -39.77
N LEU A 10 33.78 -47.27 -38.78
CA LEU A 10 32.81 -46.67 -37.88
C LEU A 10 32.19 -45.44 -38.57
N LEU A 11 30.95 -45.56 -39.04
CA LEU A 11 30.15 -44.42 -39.50
C LEU A 11 29.70 -43.61 -38.29
N VAL A 12 30.36 -42.47 -38.03
CA VAL A 12 29.91 -41.48 -37.07
C VAL A 12 28.84 -40.61 -37.74
N PHE A 13 27.58 -40.83 -37.37
CA PHE A 13 26.50 -39.88 -37.62
C PHE A 13 26.71 -38.66 -36.73
N ILE A 14 27.22 -37.56 -37.29
CA ILE A 14 27.14 -36.25 -36.66
C ILE A 14 25.70 -35.77 -36.88
N GLY A 15 24.84 -36.04 -35.90
CA GLY A 15 23.53 -35.40 -35.81
C GLY A 15 23.73 -33.91 -35.58
N ALA A 16 23.43 -33.10 -36.60
CA ALA A 16 23.22 -31.68 -36.43
C ALA A 16 21.99 -31.50 -35.53
N ILE A 17 22.22 -31.34 -34.22
CA ILE A 17 21.19 -30.85 -33.31
C ILE A 17 21.02 -29.38 -33.67
N SER A 18 20.02 -29.10 -34.49
CA SER A 18 19.48 -27.76 -34.64
C SER A 18 18.98 -27.32 -33.27
N PHE A 19 19.78 -26.50 -32.58
CA PHE A 19 19.30 -25.69 -31.46
C PHE A 19 18.25 -24.75 -32.02
N PHE A 20 16.99 -25.18 -32.05
CA PHE A 20 15.89 -24.24 -31.95
C PHE A 20 16.09 -23.53 -30.63
N GLY A 21 16.48 -22.25 -30.70
CA GLY A 21 16.56 -21.41 -29.53
C GLY A 21 15.22 -21.47 -28.82
N MET A 22 15.19 -22.07 -27.63
CA MET A 22 14.09 -21.87 -26.71
C MET A 22 14.05 -20.37 -26.45
N VAL A 23 13.07 -19.68 -27.02
CA VAL A 23 12.75 -18.31 -26.62
C VAL A 23 12.47 -18.40 -25.12
N ALA A 24 13.31 -17.74 -24.31
CA ALA A 24 13.10 -17.70 -22.87
C ALA A 24 11.67 -17.19 -22.62
N PRO A 25 10.90 -17.82 -21.72
CA PRO A 25 9.54 -17.36 -21.45
C PRO A 25 9.57 -15.89 -21.04
N SER A 26 8.66 -15.10 -21.60
CA SER A 26 8.54 -13.69 -21.27
C SER A 26 8.40 -13.52 -19.76
N PRO A 27 9.08 -12.55 -19.15
CA PRO A 27 8.97 -12.31 -17.73
C PRO A 27 7.53 -11.98 -17.34
N ILE A 28 7.08 -12.55 -16.22
CA ILE A 28 5.79 -12.20 -15.60
C ILE A 28 6.06 -11.10 -14.59
N TYR A 29 5.27 -10.03 -14.63
CA TYR A 29 5.43 -8.86 -13.77
C TYR A 29 4.31 -8.79 -12.72
N ALA A 30 4.66 -8.40 -11.49
CA ALA A 30 3.70 -8.30 -10.40
C ALA A 30 2.74 -7.09 -10.54
N THR A 31 3.10 -6.09 -11.35
CA THR A 31 2.25 -4.93 -11.64
C THR A 31 2.38 -4.50 -13.10
N ARG A 32 1.34 -3.84 -13.63
CA ARG A 32 1.35 -3.22 -14.96
C ARG A 32 2.41 -2.14 -15.10
N LYS A 33 2.76 -1.42 -14.01
CA LYS A 33 3.86 -0.46 -14.03
C LYS A 33 5.19 -1.15 -14.31
N LEU A 34 5.47 -2.26 -13.63
CA LEU A 34 6.70 -3.02 -13.85
C LEU A 34 6.73 -3.62 -15.25
N GLU A 35 5.59 -4.11 -15.76
CA GLU A 35 5.48 -4.58 -17.14
C GLU A 35 5.78 -3.47 -18.15
N SER A 36 5.22 -2.27 -17.95
CA SER A 36 5.49 -1.11 -18.81
C SER A 36 6.97 -0.73 -18.81
N LEU A 37 7.63 -0.76 -17.64
CA LEU A 37 9.08 -0.49 -17.55
C LEU A 37 9.90 -1.58 -18.24
N GLY A 38 9.52 -2.85 -18.05
CA GLY A 38 10.13 -3.98 -18.74
C GLY A 38 10.09 -3.84 -20.27
N ARG A 39 8.91 -3.53 -20.82
CA ARG A 39 8.74 -3.28 -22.26
C ARG A 39 9.57 -2.09 -22.75
N LEU A 40 9.68 -1.03 -21.96
CA LEU A 40 10.48 0.13 -22.34
C LEU A 40 11.98 -0.16 -22.34
N ILE A 41 12.46 -0.95 -21.37
CA ILE A 41 13.84 -1.45 -21.35
C ILE A 41 14.10 -2.34 -22.56
N GLU A 42 13.19 -3.26 -22.89
CA GLU A 42 13.30 -4.11 -24.07
C GLU A 42 13.38 -3.27 -25.35
N GLN A 43 12.54 -2.24 -25.47
CA GLN A 43 12.54 -1.34 -26.62
C GLN A 43 13.87 -0.55 -26.76
N LEU A 44 14.41 -0.05 -25.66
CA LEU A 44 15.60 0.82 -25.68
C LEU A 44 16.92 0.05 -25.72
N TYR A 45 16.97 -1.14 -25.11
CA TYR A 45 18.21 -1.89 -24.90
C TYR A 45 18.18 -3.33 -25.42
N GLY A 46 17.03 -3.84 -25.84
CA GLY A 46 16.85 -5.22 -26.28
C GLY A 46 16.85 -6.26 -25.16
N TRP A 47 16.72 -5.86 -23.89
CA TRP A 47 16.70 -6.80 -22.76
C TRP A 47 15.28 -7.34 -22.55
N SER A 48 15.00 -8.52 -23.09
CA SER A 48 13.66 -9.12 -23.18
C SER A 48 13.42 -10.25 -22.18
N GLY A 49 14.49 -10.83 -21.62
CA GLY A 49 14.43 -11.97 -20.71
C GLY A 49 14.72 -11.64 -19.23
N ALA A 50 14.09 -12.37 -18.31
CA ALA A 50 14.39 -12.27 -16.87
C ALA A 50 15.87 -12.52 -16.54
N ALA A 51 16.55 -13.39 -17.30
CA ALA A 51 17.98 -13.63 -17.17
C ALA A 51 18.83 -12.44 -17.65
N GLU A 52 18.40 -11.73 -18.70
CA GLU A 52 19.13 -10.58 -19.24
C GLU A 52 19.05 -9.37 -18.31
N LEU A 53 17.91 -9.20 -17.64
CA LEU A 53 17.70 -8.17 -16.61
C LEU A 53 18.55 -8.43 -15.35
N ARG A 54 18.90 -9.69 -15.05
CA ARG A 54 19.74 -10.07 -13.89
C ARG A 54 21.23 -9.75 -14.05
N ASN A 55 21.71 -9.52 -15.28
CA ASN A 55 23.13 -9.38 -15.58
C ASN A 55 23.69 -8.00 -15.22
N SER A 56 23.74 -7.64 -13.94
CA SER A 56 24.42 -6.45 -13.36
C SER A 56 24.51 -5.24 -14.30
N ARG A 57 23.39 -4.90 -14.96
CA ARG A 57 23.38 -3.87 -15.99
C ARG A 57 23.49 -2.51 -15.30
N GLN A 58 24.17 -1.58 -15.95
CA GLN A 58 24.27 -0.22 -15.46
C GLN A 58 23.52 0.73 -16.40
N LEU A 59 22.80 1.67 -15.79
CA LEU A 59 22.10 2.77 -16.44
C LEU A 59 22.47 4.04 -15.68
N TYR A 60 22.98 5.05 -16.38
CA TYR A 60 23.38 6.32 -15.76
C TYR A 60 24.32 6.13 -14.54
N GLY A 61 25.27 5.21 -14.65
CA GLY A 61 26.22 4.87 -13.58
C GLY A 61 25.61 4.12 -12.38
N LYS A 62 24.32 3.75 -12.43
CA LYS A 62 23.64 2.98 -11.36
C LYS A 62 23.37 1.56 -11.79
N SER A 63 23.48 0.62 -10.85
CA SER A 63 23.14 -0.78 -11.08
C SER A 63 21.62 -0.95 -11.14
N LEU A 64 21.14 -1.73 -12.11
CA LEU A 64 19.76 -2.17 -12.19
C LEU A 64 19.48 -3.23 -11.10
N LEU A 65 18.38 -3.05 -10.39
CA LEU A 65 17.86 -3.97 -9.37
C LEU A 65 16.63 -4.70 -9.92
N VAL A 66 16.59 -6.01 -9.69
CA VAL A 66 15.49 -6.88 -10.09
C VAL A 66 15.22 -7.87 -8.97
N ASN A 67 14.03 -7.82 -8.37
CA ASN A 67 13.61 -8.78 -7.35
C ASN A 67 12.38 -9.57 -7.82
N PHE A 68 12.25 -10.79 -7.30
CA PHE A 68 11.15 -11.68 -7.60
C PHE A 68 10.35 -11.98 -6.34
N ASN A 69 9.03 -12.09 -6.46
CA ASN A 69 8.19 -12.62 -5.37
C ASN A 69 8.25 -14.16 -5.34
N SER A 70 7.57 -14.75 -4.35
CA SER A 70 7.47 -16.22 -4.18
C SER A 70 6.80 -16.93 -5.36
N GLU A 71 6.02 -16.21 -6.17
CA GLU A 71 5.37 -16.73 -7.38
C GLU A 71 6.28 -16.66 -8.62
N GLY A 72 7.52 -16.18 -8.46
CA GLY A 72 8.47 -16.05 -9.57
C GLY A 72 8.20 -14.85 -10.49
N GLN A 73 7.31 -13.94 -10.11
CA GLN A 73 7.05 -12.70 -10.85
C GLN A 73 8.08 -11.64 -10.48
N ILE A 74 8.45 -10.77 -11.43
CA ILE A 74 9.25 -9.58 -11.15
C ILE A 74 8.41 -8.65 -10.27
N ALA A 75 8.82 -8.52 -9.01
CA ALA A 75 8.13 -7.74 -7.98
C ALA A 75 8.80 -6.38 -7.76
N HIS A 76 10.05 -6.22 -8.18
CA HIS A 76 10.75 -4.94 -8.17
C HIS A 76 11.66 -4.79 -9.38
N LEU A 77 11.71 -3.57 -9.92
CA LEU A 77 12.57 -3.15 -11.02
C LEU A 77 12.93 -1.68 -10.81
N GLY A 78 14.21 -1.36 -10.60
CA GLY A 78 14.64 0.00 -10.27
C GLY A 78 16.16 0.21 -10.36
N LEU A 79 16.64 1.42 -10.13
CA LEU A 79 18.07 1.72 -10.00
C LEU A 79 18.50 1.66 -8.54
N LYS A 80 19.69 1.15 -8.24
CA LYS A 80 20.22 1.14 -6.86
C LYS A 80 20.52 2.57 -6.40
N MET A 81 19.65 3.11 -5.55
CA MET A 81 19.73 4.47 -4.99
C MET A 81 20.21 4.53 -3.54
N PHE A 82 20.31 3.37 -2.88
CA PHE A 82 20.62 3.27 -1.45
C PHE A 82 21.69 2.22 -1.17
N PRO A 83 22.57 2.48 -0.19
CA PRO A 83 23.26 1.42 0.53
C PRO A 83 22.25 0.49 1.25
N ASP A 84 22.56 -0.80 1.34
CA ASP A 84 21.63 -1.80 1.88
C ASP A 84 21.24 -1.49 3.35
N GLY A 85 22.16 -0.93 4.14
CA GLY A 85 21.88 -0.53 5.53
C GLY A 85 20.96 0.69 5.67
N VAL A 86 20.97 1.61 4.69
CA VAL A 86 20.04 2.75 4.65
C VAL A 86 18.65 2.28 4.26
N LYS A 87 18.56 1.37 3.29
CA LYS A 87 17.28 0.81 2.82
C LYS A 87 16.48 0.13 3.92
N GLN A 88 17.15 -0.50 4.89
CA GLN A 88 16.50 -1.13 6.06
C GLN A 88 15.87 -0.13 7.04
N GLN A 89 16.20 1.16 6.95
CA GLN A 89 15.69 2.21 7.84
C GLN A 89 14.53 3.00 7.21
N ILE A 90 14.23 2.73 5.93
CA ILE A 90 13.19 3.40 5.16
C ILE A 90 12.04 2.42 4.98
N ASP A 91 10.80 2.93 4.91
CA ASP A 91 9.67 2.13 4.48
C ASP A 91 9.99 1.44 3.12
N PRO A 92 9.87 0.11 3.03
CA PRO A 92 10.20 -0.62 1.81
C PRO A 92 9.50 -0.07 0.57
N GLU A 93 8.22 0.31 0.66
CA GLU A 93 7.45 0.82 -0.48
C GLU A 93 8.00 2.16 -0.98
N ILE A 94 8.46 3.04 -0.07
CA ILE A 94 9.09 4.31 -0.44
C ILE A 94 10.46 4.09 -1.08
N SER A 95 11.27 3.19 -0.52
CA SER A 95 12.60 2.92 -1.08
C SER A 95 12.48 2.28 -2.48
N GLU A 96 11.58 1.32 -2.66
CA GLU A 96 11.32 0.69 -3.96
C GLU A 96 10.69 1.68 -4.95
N PHE A 97 9.80 2.57 -4.49
CA PHE A 97 9.28 3.67 -5.29
C PHE A 97 10.41 4.55 -5.83
N LEU A 98 11.33 5.02 -4.97
CA LEU A 98 12.41 5.91 -5.40
C LEU A 98 13.34 5.23 -6.41
N GLU A 99 13.70 3.97 -6.18
CA GLU A 99 14.51 3.18 -7.13
C GLU A 99 13.79 2.97 -8.47
N ARG A 100 12.49 2.63 -8.44
CA ARG A 100 11.65 2.44 -9.63
C ARG A 100 11.44 3.75 -10.38
N LEU A 101 11.19 4.84 -9.66
CA LEU A 101 11.00 6.17 -10.21
C LEU A 101 12.27 6.63 -10.90
N SER A 102 13.44 6.51 -10.26
CA SER A 102 14.71 6.89 -10.89
C SER A 102 14.96 6.14 -12.20
N LEU A 103 14.62 4.85 -12.25
CA LEU A 103 14.64 4.09 -13.51
C LEU A 103 13.66 4.65 -14.54
N GLU A 104 12.39 4.84 -14.17
CA GLU A 104 11.36 5.38 -15.07
C GLU A 104 11.79 6.73 -15.67
N LEU A 105 12.28 7.65 -14.83
CA LEU A 105 12.73 8.97 -15.27
C LEU A 105 13.91 8.88 -16.24
N CYS A 106 14.87 7.98 -16.03
CA CYS A 106 15.97 7.76 -16.98
C CYS A 106 15.47 7.26 -18.35
N LEU A 107 14.53 6.32 -18.36
CA LEU A 107 13.99 5.76 -19.61
C LEU A 107 13.12 6.78 -20.35
N GLU A 108 12.40 7.63 -19.63
CA GLU A 108 11.60 8.72 -20.22
C GLU A 108 12.46 9.87 -20.73
N ASP A 109 13.60 10.17 -20.07
CA ASP A 109 14.58 11.16 -20.53
C ASP A 109 15.14 10.81 -21.92
N GLN A 110 15.48 9.53 -22.14
CA GLN A 110 15.95 9.03 -23.43
C GLN A 110 14.91 9.13 -24.55
N GLN A 111 13.63 9.19 -24.19
CA GLN A 111 12.54 9.41 -25.14
C GLN A 111 12.14 10.87 -25.29
N GLY A 112 12.81 11.81 -24.58
CA GLY A 112 12.45 13.23 -24.56
C GLY A 112 11.13 13.51 -23.84
N LYS A 113 10.67 12.62 -22.95
CA LYS A 113 9.37 12.68 -22.25
C LYS A 113 9.49 13.03 -20.77
N LEU A 114 10.69 13.22 -20.24
CA LEU A 114 10.97 13.49 -18.83
C LEU A 114 10.10 14.63 -18.26
N GLY A 115 10.07 15.79 -18.94
CA GLY A 115 9.30 16.95 -18.47
C GLY A 115 7.79 16.69 -18.37
N SER A 116 7.23 15.99 -19.36
CA SER A 116 5.82 15.57 -19.32
C SER A 116 5.55 14.61 -18.17
N LYS A 117 6.48 13.69 -17.90
CA LYS A 117 6.35 12.70 -16.84
C LYS A 117 6.40 13.33 -15.44
N LEU A 118 7.34 14.23 -15.22
CA LEU A 118 7.45 15.00 -13.96
C LEU A 118 6.17 15.80 -13.70
N LYS A 119 5.60 16.43 -14.74
CA LYS A 119 4.33 17.15 -14.64
C LYS A 119 3.14 16.22 -14.33
N GLU A 120 3.05 15.08 -14.99
CA GLU A 120 2.01 14.06 -14.76
C GLU A 120 2.00 13.62 -13.30
N TYR A 121 3.18 13.31 -12.75
CA TYR A 121 3.32 12.82 -11.38
C TYR A 121 3.44 13.93 -10.33
N LYS A 122 3.47 15.20 -10.74
CA LYS A 122 3.72 16.36 -9.87
C LYS A 122 5.03 16.21 -9.06
N ILE A 123 6.07 15.70 -9.71
CA ILE A 123 7.39 15.51 -9.12
C ILE A 123 8.29 16.67 -9.52
N ALA A 124 9.07 17.17 -8.56
CA ALA A 124 10.12 18.14 -8.79
C ALA A 124 11.48 17.55 -8.40
N LEU A 125 12.50 17.87 -9.19
CA LEU A 125 13.88 17.43 -8.99
C LEU A 125 14.76 18.65 -8.79
N TYR A 126 15.63 18.60 -7.80
CA TYR A 126 16.59 19.67 -7.51
C TYR A 126 17.99 19.14 -7.36
N LEU A 127 18.96 19.80 -7.98
CA LEU A 127 20.38 19.60 -7.76
C LEU A 127 20.95 20.87 -7.13
N ASN A 128 21.44 20.79 -5.90
CA ASN A 128 21.93 21.94 -5.12
C ASN A 128 20.89 23.08 -5.06
N GLN A 129 19.62 22.72 -4.82
CA GLN A 129 18.46 23.63 -4.80
C GLN A 129 18.11 24.27 -6.17
N VAL A 130 18.80 23.90 -7.25
CA VAL A 130 18.47 24.33 -8.61
C VAL A 130 17.51 23.32 -9.24
N PRO A 131 16.33 23.72 -9.74
CA PRO A 131 15.38 22.80 -10.36
C PRO A 131 15.88 22.27 -11.71
N LEU A 132 15.47 21.06 -12.08
CA LEU A 132 15.78 20.50 -13.40
C LEU A 132 15.25 21.40 -14.52
N GLY A 133 16.10 21.68 -15.52
CA GLY A 133 15.88 22.64 -16.59
C GLY A 133 16.43 24.04 -16.27
N GLY A 134 16.87 24.30 -15.04
CA GLY A 134 17.57 25.53 -14.65
C GLY A 134 19.02 25.58 -15.18
N LEU A 135 19.63 26.76 -15.25
CA LEU A 135 20.97 26.95 -15.85
C LEU A 135 22.05 25.97 -15.38
N LEU A 136 21.99 25.53 -14.11
CA LEU A 136 22.99 24.67 -13.49
C LEU A 136 22.53 23.21 -13.30
N PHE A 137 21.33 22.84 -13.78
CA PHE A 137 20.83 21.48 -13.73
C PHE A 137 20.04 21.15 -14.99
N GLN A 138 20.74 20.62 -16.00
CA GLN A 138 20.15 20.33 -17.31
C GLN A 138 19.99 18.83 -17.56
N LYS A 139 20.80 17.98 -16.93
CA LYS A 139 20.82 16.53 -17.18
C LYS A 139 20.55 15.76 -15.89
N LEU A 140 19.61 14.83 -15.94
CA LEU A 140 19.28 13.96 -14.82
C LEU A 140 20.49 13.15 -14.32
N GLU A 141 21.39 12.76 -15.23
CA GLU A 141 22.62 12.03 -14.92
C GLU A 141 23.45 12.69 -13.82
N ASP A 142 23.60 14.02 -13.89
CA ASP A 142 24.42 14.79 -12.95
C ASP A 142 23.89 14.66 -11.50
N ALA A 143 22.57 14.59 -11.35
CA ALA A 143 21.92 14.43 -10.05
C ALA A 143 22.00 13.00 -9.53
N LEU A 144 21.92 12.00 -10.40
CA LEU A 144 22.03 10.59 -10.00
C LEU A 144 23.43 10.27 -9.46
N LEU A 145 24.49 10.93 -9.96
CA LEU A 145 25.84 10.76 -9.42
C LEU A 145 25.94 11.15 -7.94
N VAL A 146 25.13 12.11 -7.48
CA VAL A 146 25.10 12.53 -6.06
C VAL A 146 24.53 11.43 -5.16
N ALA A 147 23.55 10.65 -5.64
CA ALA A 147 22.92 9.56 -4.90
C ALA A 147 23.76 8.27 -4.89
N ASP A 148 25.04 8.35 -4.56
CA ASP A 148 25.96 7.20 -4.49
C ASP A 148 25.96 6.49 -3.12
N ASN A 149 26.80 5.47 -2.97
CA ASN A 149 26.87 4.68 -1.74
C ASN A 149 27.44 5.44 -0.53
N SER A 150 28.05 6.60 -0.74
CA SER A 150 28.60 7.47 0.31
C SER A 150 27.65 8.58 0.74
N ALA A 151 26.56 8.77 0.00
CA ALA A 151 25.59 9.82 0.29
C ALA A 151 24.83 9.56 1.59
N VAL A 152 24.65 10.63 2.37
CA VAL A 152 23.72 10.66 3.50
C VAL A 152 22.32 10.87 2.93
N PHE A 153 21.40 9.97 3.29
CA PHE A 153 20.01 10.05 2.87
C PHE A 153 19.12 10.63 3.99
N ARG A 154 18.18 11.49 3.62
CA ARG A 154 17.11 11.97 4.49
C ARG A 154 15.77 11.93 3.77
N LEU A 155 14.75 11.45 4.47
CA LEU A 155 13.37 11.50 4.04
C LEU A 155 12.58 12.34 5.02
N THR A 156 11.95 13.40 4.53
CA THR A 156 10.99 14.20 5.29
C THR A 156 9.64 14.16 4.59
N LYS A 157 8.59 14.43 5.35
CA LYS A 157 7.22 14.46 4.84
C LYS A 157 6.45 15.60 5.48
N ASP A 158 5.79 16.40 4.67
CA ASP A 158 4.74 17.33 5.14
C ASP A 158 3.35 16.68 5.01
N SER A 159 2.28 17.48 5.02
CA SER A 159 0.92 16.95 4.90
C SER A 159 0.58 16.42 3.51
N LEU A 160 1.34 16.73 2.45
CA LEU A 160 1.01 16.42 1.06
C LEU A 160 2.14 15.76 0.28
N ASN A 161 3.40 16.02 0.63
CA ASN A 161 4.58 15.63 -0.14
C ASN A 161 5.67 15.02 0.74
N TYR A 162 6.45 14.15 0.12
CA TYR A 162 7.72 13.68 0.60
C TYR A 162 8.86 14.46 -0.06
N SER A 163 9.92 14.73 0.69
CA SER A 163 11.21 15.19 0.19
C SER A 163 12.27 14.14 0.51
N ALA A 164 12.81 13.53 -0.54
CA ALA A 164 13.89 12.56 -0.47
C ALA A 164 15.19 13.23 -0.91
N VAL A 165 16.15 13.35 0.01
CA VAL A 165 17.39 14.11 -0.20
C VAL A 165 18.61 13.20 -0.02
N TRP A 166 19.51 13.21 -1.00
CA TRP A 166 20.84 12.64 -0.94
C TRP A 166 21.86 13.76 -0.86
N GLU A 167 22.76 13.70 0.11
CA GLU A 167 23.86 14.66 0.26
C GLU A 167 25.20 13.93 0.31
N ASN A 168 26.15 14.35 -0.52
CA ASN A 168 27.51 13.82 -0.47
C ASN A 168 28.44 14.77 0.32
N GLY A 169 29.59 14.26 0.75
CA GLY A 169 30.59 15.03 1.50
C GLY A 169 31.21 16.21 0.74
N GLY A 170 30.87 16.38 -0.54
CA GLY A 170 31.30 17.49 -1.40
C GLY A 170 30.32 18.67 -1.44
N HIS A 171 29.36 18.74 -0.52
CA HIS A 171 28.28 19.75 -0.47
C HIS A 171 27.31 19.71 -1.66
N GLN A 172 27.28 18.63 -2.44
CA GLN A 172 26.24 18.44 -3.43
C GLN A 172 25.02 17.78 -2.80
N SER A 173 23.83 18.23 -3.19
CA SER A 173 22.57 17.64 -2.79
C SER A 173 21.69 17.33 -3.99
N PHE A 174 21.07 16.17 -4.00
CA PHE A 174 20.01 15.80 -4.93
C PHE A 174 18.73 15.59 -4.14
N GLU A 175 17.66 16.27 -4.54
CA GLU A 175 16.33 16.16 -3.93
C GLU A 175 15.29 15.72 -4.96
N ILE A 176 14.45 14.78 -4.54
CA ILE A 176 13.21 14.39 -5.22
C ILE A 176 12.05 14.79 -4.30
N LEU A 177 11.26 15.77 -4.75
CA LEU A 177 10.00 16.15 -4.13
C LEU A 177 8.85 15.43 -4.86
N PHE A 178 8.06 14.64 -4.15
CA PHE A 178 6.98 13.86 -4.75
C PHE A 178 5.74 13.83 -3.84
N PRO A 179 4.53 13.73 -4.41
CA PRO A 179 3.32 13.73 -3.62
C PRO A 179 3.17 12.40 -2.85
N ALA A 180 2.63 12.48 -1.64
CA ALA A 180 2.24 11.32 -0.83
C ALA A 180 0.96 10.70 -1.42
N GLN A 181 1.11 10.05 -2.57
CA GLN A 181 0.03 9.40 -3.33
C GLN A 181 0.32 7.91 -3.46
N TYR A 182 -0.56 7.09 -2.87
CA TYR A 182 -0.32 5.66 -2.76
C TYR A 182 -0.27 4.92 -4.11
N ASP A 183 -1.07 5.30 -5.10
CA ASP A 183 -1.04 4.73 -6.44
C ASP A 183 0.30 5.00 -7.16
N LEU A 184 0.84 6.21 -7.00
CA LEU A 184 2.18 6.57 -7.49
C LEU A 184 3.29 5.77 -6.77
N ILE A 185 3.26 5.76 -5.43
CA ILE A 185 4.27 5.09 -4.59
C ILE A 185 4.24 3.57 -4.78
N SER A 186 3.05 2.97 -4.79
CA SER A 186 2.90 1.52 -5.00
C SER A 186 3.12 1.10 -6.46
N GLY A 187 3.04 2.04 -7.42
CA GLY A 187 3.16 1.74 -8.85
C GLY A 187 2.00 0.89 -9.36
N ARG A 188 0.81 1.06 -8.77
CA ARG A 188 -0.39 0.30 -9.10
C ARG A 188 -1.50 1.30 -9.40
N ASP A 189 -2.22 1.09 -10.49
CA ASP A 189 -3.41 1.90 -10.70
C ASP A 189 -4.56 1.45 -9.79
N LYS A 190 -5.61 2.25 -9.74
CA LYS A 190 -6.73 2.03 -8.81
C LYS A 190 -7.44 0.69 -9.02
N LYS A 191 -7.47 0.15 -10.24
CA LYS A 191 -8.08 -1.16 -10.52
C LYS A 191 -7.23 -2.27 -9.92
N GLU A 192 -5.91 -2.25 -10.13
CA GLU A 192 -4.99 -3.20 -9.50
C GLU A 192 -5.05 -3.15 -7.97
N LEU A 193 -5.12 -1.94 -7.41
CA LEU A 193 -5.24 -1.74 -5.98
C LEU A 193 -6.52 -2.36 -5.42
N ASP A 194 -7.67 -2.12 -6.07
CA ASP A 194 -8.96 -2.67 -5.65
C ASP A 194 -8.99 -4.20 -5.73
N ASP A 195 -8.46 -4.78 -6.81
CA ASP A 195 -8.40 -6.24 -6.99
C ASP A 195 -7.48 -6.91 -5.97
N GLN A 196 -6.32 -6.31 -5.68
CA GLN A 196 -5.40 -6.82 -4.65
C GLN A 196 -5.99 -6.71 -3.25
N LEU A 197 -6.69 -5.62 -2.94
CA LEU A 197 -7.37 -5.48 -1.65
C LEU A 197 -8.45 -6.54 -1.47
N GLU A 198 -9.28 -6.79 -2.49
CA GLU A 198 -10.29 -7.84 -2.43
C GLU A 198 -9.66 -9.22 -2.21
N MET A 199 -8.60 -9.55 -2.96
CA MET A 199 -7.88 -10.81 -2.77
C MET A 199 -7.34 -10.94 -1.34
N LYS A 200 -6.72 -9.88 -0.81
CA LYS A 200 -6.16 -9.86 0.55
C LYS A 200 -7.24 -10.05 1.62
N LEU A 201 -8.40 -9.41 1.46
CA LEU A 201 -9.54 -9.59 2.35
C LEU A 201 -10.12 -11.02 2.28
N LYS A 202 -10.06 -11.67 1.12
CA LYS A 202 -10.55 -13.04 0.93
C LYS A 202 -9.54 -14.11 1.37
N SER A 203 -8.25 -13.81 1.36
CA SER A 203 -7.17 -14.76 1.66
C SER A 203 -6.80 -14.85 3.14
N TYR A 204 -7.61 -14.27 4.04
CA TYR A 204 -7.37 -14.31 5.47
C TYR A 204 -7.40 -15.75 5.99
N ASP A 205 -6.33 -16.17 6.66
CA ASP A 205 -6.13 -17.55 7.13
C ASP A 205 -6.46 -17.75 8.62
N GLY A 206 -7.00 -16.73 9.30
CA GLY A 206 -7.28 -16.77 10.74
C GLY A 206 -6.13 -16.28 11.62
N SER A 207 -4.98 -15.89 11.05
CA SER A 207 -3.80 -15.47 11.80
C SER A 207 -3.54 -13.95 11.74
N GLY A 208 -2.83 -13.40 12.73
CA GLY A 208 -2.23 -12.07 12.60
C GLY A 208 -2.97 -10.88 13.19
N VAL A 209 -4.12 -11.07 13.86
CA VAL A 209 -4.74 -10.00 14.66
C VAL A 209 -4.04 -9.92 16.02
N GLN A 210 -3.55 -8.73 16.38
CA GLN A 210 -2.80 -8.48 17.61
C GLN A 210 -3.46 -7.33 18.38
N PHE A 211 -4.03 -7.62 19.54
CA PHE A 211 -4.72 -6.61 20.34
C PHE A 211 -3.78 -5.94 21.33
N GLU A 212 -4.00 -4.64 21.56
CA GLU A 212 -3.21 -3.85 22.50
C GLU A 212 -3.46 -4.26 23.97
N ASP A 213 -2.47 -4.05 24.84
CA ASP A 213 -2.62 -4.19 26.29
C ASP A 213 -3.46 -3.02 26.85
N ILE A 214 -4.75 -3.27 27.05
CA ILE A 214 -5.71 -2.24 27.45
C ILE A 214 -5.47 -1.66 28.85
N GLN A 215 -4.74 -2.35 29.72
CA GLN A 215 -4.53 -1.86 31.09
C GLN A 215 -3.65 -0.61 31.14
N ARG A 216 -2.97 -0.28 30.03
CA ARG A 216 -2.13 0.91 29.89
C ARG A 216 -2.87 2.11 29.28
N ILE A 217 -4.13 1.94 28.89
CA ILE A 217 -4.92 2.99 28.26
C ILE A 217 -5.47 3.92 29.33
N SER A 218 -5.20 5.22 29.19
CA SER A 218 -5.84 6.23 30.02
C SER A 218 -7.31 6.40 29.62
N VAL A 219 -8.20 6.30 30.60
CA VAL A 219 -9.64 6.38 30.40
C VAL A 219 -10.29 7.39 31.34
N THR A 220 -11.41 7.95 30.89
CA THR A 220 -12.29 8.82 31.68
C THR A 220 -13.68 8.21 31.73
N GLU A 221 -14.39 8.37 32.85
CA GLU A 221 -15.78 7.94 32.94
C GLU A 221 -16.66 8.89 32.10
N LYS A 222 -17.46 8.31 31.19
CA LYS A 222 -18.43 9.02 30.34
C LYS A 222 -19.75 9.19 31.08
N GLU A 223 -20.22 8.08 31.62
CA GLU A 223 -21.45 7.91 32.39
C GLU A 223 -21.27 6.68 33.30
N THR A 224 -22.19 6.47 34.24
CA THR A 224 -22.04 5.44 35.27
C THR A 224 -21.76 4.06 34.68
N GLY A 225 -20.54 3.56 34.93
CA GLY A 225 -20.11 2.24 34.47
C GLY A 225 -19.64 2.16 33.02
N LEU A 226 -19.52 3.29 32.31
CA LEU A 226 -18.97 3.39 30.96
C LEU A 226 -17.75 4.32 30.95
N TRP A 227 -16.62 3.78 30.51
CA TRP A 227 -15.34 4.48 30.44
C TRP A 227 -14.89 4.58 28.98
N LEU A 228 -14.30 5.71 28.59
CA LEU A 228 -13.76 5.90 27.25
C LEU A 228 -12.29 6.33 27.27
N SER A 229 -11.52 5.93 26.25
CA SER A 229 -10.18 6.49 26.02
C SER A 229 -10.26 7.93 25.53
N SER A 230 -9.20 8.72 25.78
CA SER A 230 -9.08 10.09 25.28
C SER A 230 -9.37 10.17 23.77
N PRO A 231 -10.43 10.89 23.35
CA PRO A 231 -10.83 10.96 21.95
C PRO A 231 -9.81 11.75 21.13
N GLN A 232 -9.37 11.19 20.01
CA GLN A 232 -8.86 11.99 18.90
C GLN A 232 -9.93 12.01 17.81
N SER A 233 -10.37 13.21 17.45
CA SER A 233 -11.24 13.35 16.28
C SER A 233 -10.43 13.18 15.01
N PHE A 234 -11.03 12.55 14.02
CA PHE A 234 -10.57 12.62 12.65
C PHE A 234 -10.91 14.00 12.07
N MET A 235 -10.62 14.25 10.79
CA MET A 235 -10.99 15.49 10.07
C MET A 235 -12.45 15.95 10.26
N ILE A 236 -13.33 15.08 10.79
CA ILE A 236 -14.68 15.38 11.24
C ILE A 236 -14.77 15.16 12.76
N PRO A 237 -15.23 16.17 13.54
CA PRO A 237 -15.32 16.08 15.00
C PRO A 237 -16.13 14.89 15.53
N ALA A 238 -17.18 14.50 14.82
CA ALA A 238 -18.08 13.41 15.21
C ALA A 238 -17.57 12.00 14.83
N VAL A 239 -16.39 11.91 14.21
CA VAL A 239 -15.72 10.66 13.88
C VAL A 239 -14.44 10.61 14.71
N GLY A 240 -14.31 9.59 15.56
CA GLY A 240 -13.20 9.53 16.51
C GLY A 240 -12.62 8.13 16.67
N ASN A 241 -11.54 8.02 17.43
CA ASN A 241 -10.89 6.74 17.73
C ASN A 241 -11.05 6.31 19.20
N SER A 242 -12.12 6.78 19.85
CA SER A 242 -12.45 6.38 21.22
C SER A 242 -12.72 4.89 21.29
N ARG A 243 -12.18 4.29 22.35
CA ARG A 243 -12.42 2.91 22.76
C ARG A 243 -13.24 2.93 24.03
N TYR A 244 -14.13 1.97 24.17
CA TYR A 244 -15.11 1.92 25.25
C TYR A 244 -14.85 0.73 26.18
N PHE A 245 -14.94 0.96 27.49
CA PHE A 245 -14.57 0.01 28.50
C PHE A 245 -15.57 -0.02 29.64
N ARG A 246 -15.53 -1.13 30.39
CA ARG A 246 -16.02 -1.20 31.76
C ARG A 246 -14.88 -1.50 32.70
N LYS A 247 -15.13 -1.28 33.98
CA LYS A 247 -14.27 -1.80 35.05
C LYS A 247 -14.87 -3.05 35.64
N SER A 248 -14.03 -4.06 35.82
CA SER A 248 -14.38 -5.24 36.62
C SER A 248 -14.44 -4.89 38.12
N ALA A 249 -14.89 -5.83 38.96
CA ALA A 249 -14.89 -5.67 40.41
C ALA A 249 -13.50 -5.39 41.00
N ASN A 250 -12.42 -5.77 40.30
CA ASN A 250 -11.04 -5.52 40.70
C ASN A 250 -10.47 -4.24 40.06
N GLU A 251 -11.32 -3.32 39.59
CA GLU A 251 -10.94 -2.06 38.92
C GLU A 251 -10.14 -2.22 37.60
N GLN A 252 -10.00 -3.44 37.08
CA GLN A 252 -9.34 -3.70 35.81
C GLN A 252 -10.24 -3.32 34.63
N LEU A 253 -9.65 -2.75 33.59
CA LEU A 253 -10.36 -2.43 32.35
C LEU A 253 -10.75 -3.70 31.59
N VAL A 254 -11.95 -3.70 31.04
CA VAL A 254 -12.49 -4.76 30.18
C VAL A 254 -13.13 -4.09 28.98
N TRP A 255 -12.86 -4.60 27.77
CA TRP A 255 -13.53 -4.14 26.55
C TRP A 255 -15.05 -4.21 26.70
N LEU A 256 -15.74 -3.16 26.29
CA LEU A 256 -17.19 -3.15 26.25
C LEU A 256 -17.69 -3.92 25.02
N TYR A 257 -18.50 -4.95 25.24
CA TYR A 257 -19.29 -5.65 24.23
C TYR A 257 -20.59 -6.14 24.89
N ASP A 258 -21.65 -5.35 24.79
CA ASP A 258 -22.89 -5.51 25.56
C ASP A 258 -24.08 -4.90 24.80
N SER A 259 -25.21 -5.62 24.73
CA SER A 259 -26.41 -5.18 24.02
C SER A 259 -27.04 -3.91 24.58
N ARG A 260 -26.74 -3.54 25.82
CA ARG A 260 -27.18 -2.25 26.39
C ARG A 260 -26.42 -1.04 25.83
N PHE A 261 -25.29 -1.28 25.17
CA PHE A 261 -24.43 -0.25 24.57
C PHE A 261 -24.07 -0.65 23.12
N PRO A 262 -25.05 -0.73 22.21
CA PRO A 262 -24.86 -1.36 20.92
C PRO A 262 -23.94 -0.56 19.99
N GLN A 263 -23.99 0.78 20.05
CA GLN A 263 -23.10 1.65 19.27
C GLN A 263 -21.65 1.50 19.75
N GLU A 264 -21.40 1.64 21.04
CA GLU A 264 -20.05 1.50 21.61
C GLU A 264 -19.48 0.09 21.39
N SER A 265 -20.33 -0.94 21.46
CA SER A 265 -19.96 -2.33 21.17
C SER A 265 -19.56 -2.51 19.71
N LEU A 266 -20.33 -1.97 18.76
CA LEU A 266 -20.00 -2.00 17.34
C LEU A 266 -18.70 -1.25 17.05
N ALA A 267 -18.47 -0.09 17.68
CA ALA A 267 -17.23 0.66 17.52
C ALA A 267 -16.01 -0.12 18.01
N ASN A 268 -16.12 -0.76 19.17
CA ASN A 268 -15.04 -1.56 19.76
C ASN A 268 -14.61 -2.75 18.91
N LEU A 269 -15.51 -3.31 18.10
CA LEU A 269 -15.19 -4.42 17.21
C LEU A 269 -14.09 -4.10 16.19
N PHE A 270 -13.83 -2.82 15.92
CA PHE A 270 -12.75 -2.38 15.04
C PHE A 270 -11.39 -2.20 15.73
N TYR A 271 -11.35 -2.42 17.05
CA TYR A 271 -10.13 -2.40 17.86
C TYR A 271 -9.87 -3.74 18.55
N TYR A 272 -10.92 -4.52 18.80
CA TYR A 272 -10.88 -5.77 19.55
C TYR A 272 -11.96 -6.76 19.11
N LEU A 273 -11.66 -8.07 19.09
CA LEU A 273 -12.65 -9.13 18.87
C LEU A 273 -12.82 -9.98 20.13
N PRO A 274 -13.91 -9.82 20.89
CA PRO A 274 -14.25 -10.78 21.93
C PRO A 274 -14.49 -12.18 21.35
N ASP A 275 -14.28 -13.21 22.19
CA ASP A 275 -14.50 -14.60 21.77
C ASP A 275 -15.91 -14.83 21.20
N SER A 276 -16.92 -14.16 21.75
CA SER A 276 -18.30 -14.20 21.27
C SER A 276 -18.50 -13.61 19.87
N SER A 277 -17.67 -12.66 19.43
CA SER A 277 -17.79 -12.04 18.10
C SER A 277 -16.82 -12.61 17.06
N LYS A 278 -16.04 -13.65 17.41
CA LYS A 278 -15.12 -14.30 16.44
C LYS A 278 -15.83 -14.91 15.23
N GLN A 279 -17.13 -15.20 15.36
CA GLN A 279 -17.97 -15.72 14.28
C GLN A 279 -18.63 -14.63 13.44
N LEU A 280 -18.47 -13.35 13.83
CA LEU A 280 -19.12 -12.23 13.16
C LEU A 280 -18.68 -12.12 11.70
N GLN A 281 -19.63 -12.28 10.80
CA GLN A 281 -19.46 -12.15 9.37
C GLN A 281 -19.82 -10.74 8.89
N VAL A 282 -19.15 -10.30 7.83
CA VAL A 282 -19.40 -9.05 7.16
C VAL A 282 -19.80 -9.36 5.72
N LYS A 283 -21.05 -9.07 5.37
CA LYS A 283 -21.54 -9.09 4.00
C LYS A 283 -21.11 -7.80 3.32
N MET A 284 -20.01 -7.90 2.57
CA MET A 284 -19.33 -6.77 1.94
C MET A 284 -19.89 -6.48 0.54
N THR A 285 -20.18 -5.22 0.28
CA THR A 285 -20.33 -4.66 -1.06
C THR A 285 -19.14 -3.72 -1.34
N HIS A 286 -18.21 -4.12 -2.18
CA HIS A 286 -17.03 -3.33 -2.53
C HIS A 286 -17.29 -2.54 -3.81
N ARG A 287 -17.36 -1.20 -3.69
CA ARG A 287 -17.46 -0.29 -4.83
C ARG A 287 -16.07 0.02 -5.36
N LYS A 288 -15.69 -0.66 -6.44
CA LYS A 288 -14.39 -0.52 -7.09
C LYS A 288 -14.38 0.61 -8.11
N TYR A 289 -13.19 0.97 -8.55
CA TYR A 289 -12.98 1.87 -9.67
C TYR A 289 -13.70 1.39 -10.94
N GLY A 290 -14.12 2.33 -11.79
CA GLY A 290 -14.85 2.02 -13.03
C GLY A 290 -16.32 1.62 -12.84
N LYS A 291 -16.90 1.86 -11.65
CA LYS A 291 -18.27 1.47 -11.26
C LYS A 291 -18.48 -0.05 -11.17
N GLU A 292 -17.40 -0.82 -11.07
CA GLU A 292 -17.46 -2.24 -10.76
C GLU A 292 -17.88 -2.43 -9.31
N ILE A 293 -18.73 -3.44 -9.06
CA ILE A 293 -19.22 -3.79 -7.74
C ILE A 293 -18.96 -5.28 -7.56
N SER A 294 -18.24 -5.65 -6.50
CA SER A 294 -18.13 -7.03 -6.05
C SER A 294 -18.81 -7.22 -4.70
N THR A 295 -19.42 -8.39 -4.50
CA THR A 295 -20.05 -8.76 -3.23
C THR A 295 -19.46 -10.05 -2.73
N TYR A 296 -19.19 -10.10 -1.43
CA TYR A 296 -18.58 -11.27 -0.78
C TYR A 296 -18.79 -11.21 0.73
N THR A 297 -18.78 -12.37 1.39
CA THR A 297 -18.87 -12.47 2.84
C THR A 297 -17.52 -12.89 3.41
N LEU A 298 -17.11 -12.25 4.50
CA LEU A 298 -15.82 -12.50 5.16
C LEU A 298 -15.92 -12.25 6.67
N PRO A 299 -15.10 -12.91 7.50
CA PRO A 299 -15.10 -12.69 8.95
C PRO A 299 -14.54 -11.30 9.26
N LEU A 300 -15.11 -10.58 10.24
CA LEU A 300 -14.60 -9.26 10.63
C LEU A 300 -13.10 -9.27 10.97
N ALA A 301 -12.59 -10.40 11.48
CA ALA A 301 -11.16 -10.61 11.71
C ALA A 301 -10.28 -10.39 10.48
N SER A 302 -10.77 -10.68 9.26
CA SER A 302 -10.04 -10.41 8.01
C SER A 302 -9.83 -8.90 7.78
N ILE A 303 -10.85 -8.09 8.08
CA ILE A 303 -10.77 -6.62 8.02
C ILE A 303 -9.70 -6.11 8.99
N LEU A 304 -9.71 -6.60 10.25
CA LEU A 304 -8.73 -6.17 11.24
C LEU A 304 -7.31 -6.60 10.86
N ALA A 305 -7.11 -7.85 10.46
CA ALA A 305 -5.81 -8.34 10.05
C ALA A 305 -5.23 -7.55 8.85
N THR A 306 -6.10 -7.04 7.98
CA THR A 306 -5.70 -6.26 6.80
C THR A 306 -5.19 -4.86 7.17
N TRP A 307 -5.82 -4.19 8.13
CA TRP A 307 -5.60 -2.76 8.38
C TRP A 307 -4.97 -2.41 9.74
N GLN A 308 -5.00 -3.31 10.73
CA GLN A 308 -4.61 -3.00 12.12
C GLN A 308 -3.17 -2.43 12.28
N LYS A 309 -2.21 -2.85 11.46
CA LYS A 309 -0.80 -2.44 11.63
C LYS A 309 -0.48 -1.06 11.07
N ASN A 310 -1.03 -0.74 9.90
CA ASN A 310 -0.58 0.39 9.09
C ASN A 310 -1.66 1.48 8.93
N PHE A 311 -2.78 1.33 9.64
CA PHE A 311 -3.89 2.26 9.57
C PHE A 311 -4.32 2.70 10.95
N GLN A 312 -4.70 3.97 11.05
CA GLN A 312 -5.45 4.49 12.17
C GLN A 312 -6.94 4.29 11.89
N THR A 313 -7.63 3.63 12.81
CA THR A 313 -9.07 3.40 12.73
C THR A 313 -9.80 4.55 13.40
N PHE A 314 -10.85 5.05 12.75
CA PHE A 314 -11.80 5.99 13.33
C PHE A 314 -13.23 5.54 13.03
N VAL A 315 -14.13 5.65 14.00
CA VAL A 315 -15.53 5.25 13.90
C VAL A 315 -16.42 6.46 14.17
N GLY A 316 -17.50 6.59 13.40
CA GLY A 316 -18.57 7.54 13.65
C GLY A 316 -19.93 6.91 13.38
N PHE A 317 -20.98 7.52 13.93
CA PHE A 317 -22.35 7.05 13.78
C PHE A 317 -23.21 8.09 13.07
N GLU A 318 -24.03 7.62 12.15
CA GLU A 318 -25.06 8.44 11.50
C GLU A 318 -26.33 8.43 12.33
N LYS A 319 -27.14 9.48 12.18
CA LYS A 319 -28.46 9.51 12.81
C LYS A 319 -29.36 8.50 12.13
N SER A 320 -29.85 7.52 12.88
CA SER A 320 -30.66 6.42 12.40
C SER A 320 -31.98 6.31 13.19
N PRO A 321 -33.00 5.65 12.63
CA PRO A 321 -34.16 5.20 13.38
C PRO A 321 -33.76 4.35 14.59
N GLU A 322 -34.62 4.31 15.60
CA GLU A 322 -34.42 3.51 16.80
C GLU A 322 -34.23 2.02 16.43
N GLY A 323 -33.17 1.40 16.96
CA GLY A 323 -32.79 0.01 16.66
C GLY A 323 -31.86 -0.20 15.46
N GLU A 324 -31.63 0.82 14.63
CA GLU A 324 -30.66 0.76 13.52
C GLU A 324 -29.29 1.33 13.93
N LEU A 325 -28.23 0.60 13.62
CA LEU A 325 -26.84 0.98 13.80
C LEU A 325 -26.22 1.31 12.44
N ASN A 326 -26.23 2.59 12.08
CA ASN A 326 -25.57 3.09 10.88
C ASN A 326 -24.23 3.72 11.27
N ALA A 327 -23.13 3.06 10.89
CA ALA A 327 -21.78 3.49 11.26
C ALA A 327 -20.90 3.74 10.03
N VAL A 328 -19.90 4.59 10.20
CA VAL A 328 -18.81 4.80 9.25
C VAL A 328 -17.49 4.49 9.92
N VAL A 329 -16.66 3.69 9.27
CA VAL A 329 -15.32 3.35 9.74
C VAL A 329 -14.31 3.82 8.71
N PHE A 330 -13.36 4.63 9.16
CA PHE A 330 -12.23 5.09 8.38
C PHE A 330 -10.98 4.34 8.82
N PHE A 331 -10.34 3.67 7.87
CA PHE A 331 -8.97 3.18 8.03
C PHE A 331 -8.07 4.15 7.29
N TYR A 332 -7.36 5.01 8.03
CA TYR A 332 -6.50 6.04 7.46
C TYR A 332 -5.03 5.62 7.46
N ASN A 333 -4.39 5.67 6.30
CA ASN A 333 -2.98 5.45 6.13
C ASN A 333 -2.26 6.79 5.94
N SER A 334 -1.51 7.19 6.96
CA SER A 334 -0.77 8.45 6.96
C SER A 334 0.47 8.41 6.07
N MET A 335 0.95 7.24 5.60
CA MET A 335 2.08 7.17 4.68
C MET A 335 1.66 7.64 3.28
N GLY A 336 0.61 7.04 2.72
CA GLY A 336 0.13 7.33 1.37
C GLY A 336 -1.00 8.38 1.28
N ASN A 337 -1.34 9.06 2.38
CA ASN A 337 -2.46 10.02 2.50
C ASN A 337 -3.76 9.53 1.85
N TYR A 338 -4.18 8.32 2.20
CA TYR A 338 -5.42 7.73 1.72
C TYR A 338 -6.15 7.01 2.84
N LEU A 339 -7.42 6.72 2.59
CA LEU A 339 -8.20 5.89 3.49
C LEU A 339 -9.05 4.86 2.76
N HIS A 340 -9.50 3.88 3.54
CA HIS A 340 -10.64 3.05 3.22
C HIS A 340 -11.83 3.51 4.06
N LEU A 341 -13.00 3.64 3.44
CA LEU A 341 -14.26 3.95 4.09
C LEU A 341 -15.14 2.71 4.05
N LEU A 342 -15.54 2.24 5.22
CA LEU A 342 -16.52 1.20 5.41
C LEU A 342 -17.80 1.82 5.97
N SER A 343 -18.91 1.72 5.24
CA SER A 343 -20.23 2.14 5.73
C SER A 343 -21.00 0.91 6.17
N ILE A 344 -21.36 0.85 7.45
CA ILE A 344 -21.96 -0.32 8.09
C ILE A 344 -23.44 -0.06 8.33
N LYS A 345 -24.23 -1.10 8.10
CA LYS A 345 -25.63 -1.19 8.53
C LYS A 345 -25.80 -2.46 9.33
N ALA A 346 -26.33 -2.30 10.53
CA ALA A 346 -26.61 -3.40 11.44
C ALA A 346 -27.78 -3.04 12.37
N SER A 347 -28.30 -4.03 13.07
CA SER A 347 -29.17 -3.91 14.23
C SER A 347 -28.50 -4.55 15.47
N GLU A 348 -29.13 -4.42 16.63
CA GLU A 348 -28.68 -5.16 17.83
C GLU A 348 -28.73 -6.68 17.60
N THR A 349 -29.80 -7.17 16.96
CA THR A 349 -29.97 -8.59 16.63
C THR A 349 -28.86 -9.07 15.68
N ASP A 350 -28.48 -8.27 14.69
CA ASP A 350 -27.39 -8.59 13.76
C ASP A 350 -26.06 -8.77 14.51
N LEU A 351 -25.80 -7.89 15.48
CA LEU A 351 -24.55 -7.84 16.23
C LEU A 351 -24.42 -8.94 17.29
N PHE A 352 -25.47 -9.19 18.06
CA PHE A 352 -25.41 -10.03 19.26
C PHE A 352 -26.06 -11.41 19.10
N GLU A 353 -26.89 -11.63 18.07
CA GLU A 353 -27.60 -12.89 17.86
C GLU A 353 -27.23 -13.54 16.52
N GLN A 354 -27.40 -12.83 15.40
CA GLN A 354 -27.15 -13.39 14.06
C GLN A 354 -25.67 -13.47 13.72
N HIS A 355 -24.85 -12.60 14.30
CA HIS A 355 -23.42 -12.48 14.02
C HIS A 355 -23.15 -12.25 12.52
N GLU A 356 -23.94 -11.40 11.88
CA GLU A 356 -23.74 -10.96 10.49
C GLU A 356 -24.10 -9.47 10.36
N ILE A 357 -23.21 -8.66 9.78
CA ILE A 357 -23.47 -7.23 9.50
C ILE A 357 -23.27 -6.92 8.01
N GLU A 358 -23.96 -5.90 7.51
CA GLU A 358 -23.77 -5.43 6.14
C GLU A 358 -22.79 -4.26 6.08
N ALA A 359 -21.93 -4.25 5.07
CA ALA A 359 -21.00 -3.15 4.87
C ALA A 359 -20.76 -2.80 3.39
N GLU A 360 -20.60 -1.51 3.12
CA GLU A 360 -20.15 -0.98 1.84
C GLU A 360 -18.71 -0.44 1.95
N LEU A 361 -17.78 -1.00 1.17
CA LEU A 361 -16.39 -0.57 1.12
C LEU A 361 -16.13 0.35 -0.07
N ARG A 362 -15.52 1.49 0.22
CA ARG A 362 -14.85 2.37 -0.76
C ARG A 362 -13.37 2.46 -0.41
N SER A 363 -12.52 2.04 -1.32
CA SER A 363 -11.08 1.87 -1.10
C SER A 363 -10.23 2.93 -1.77
N PHE A 364 -9.03 3.15 -1.22
CA PHE A 364 -8.00 4.04 -1.77
C PHE A 364 -8.54 5.43 -2.09
N ILE A 365 -9.29 6.01 -1.15
CA ILE A 365 -9.80 7.38 -1.25
C ILE A 365 -8.67 8.32 -0.86
N PRO A 366 -8.18 9.20 -1.76
CA PRO A 366 -7.21 10.22 -1.39
C PRO A 366 -7.77 11.17 -0.32
N GLU A 367 -6.94 11.56 0.64
CA GLU A 367 -7.36 12.37 1.78
C GLU A 367 -8.09 13.67 1.37
N HIS A 368 -7.58 14.36 0.36
CA HIS A 368 -8.17 15.61 -0.12
C HIS A 368 -9.59 15.44 -0.71
N ASN A 369 -10.01 14.22 -1.06
CA ASN A 369 -11.35 13.93 -1.58
C ASN A 369 -12.38 13.66 -0.49
N ILE A 370 -11.97 13.60 0.78
CA ILE A 370 -12.86 13.28 1.89
C ILE A 370 -13.98 14.30 2.02
N LYS A 371 -13.69 15.60 1.84
CA LYS A 371 -14.71 16.66 1.88
C LYS A 371 -15.85 16.43 0.86
N ASN A 372 -15.53 15.87 -0.31
CA ASN A 372 -16.52 15.59 -1.35
C ASN A 372 -17.44 14.42 -0.96
N LEU A 373 -16.91 13.41 -0.27
CA LEU A 373 -17.71 12.27 0.21
C LEU A 373 -18.78 12.69 1.23
N PHE A 374 -18.48 13.70 2.04
CA PHE A 374 -19.44 14.23 3.01
C PHE A 374 -20.36 15.30 2.41
N GLY A 375 -19.90 16.09 1.44
CA GLY A 375 -20.74 17.02 0.70
C GLY A 375 -21.87 16.31 -0.06
N GLU A 376 -21.59 15.14 -0.65
CA GLU A 376 -22.62 14.30 -1.28
C GLU A 376 -23.62 13.72 -0.26
N ARG A 377 -23.17 13.35 0.96
CA ARG A 377 -24.05 12.87 2.03
C ARG A 377 -24.89 13.97 2.69
N GLN A 378 -24.40 15.21 2.73
CA GLN A 378 -25.16 16.37 3.21
C GLN A 378 -26.33 16.72 2.28
N GLY A 379 -26.22 16.45 0.97
CA GLY A 379 -27.33 16.56 0.02
C GLY A 379 -28.42 15.50 0.18
N ALA A 380 -28.15 14.43 0.93
CA ALA A 380 -29.06 13.30 1.16
C ALA A 380 -29.69 13.26 2.58
N GLY A 381 -29.55 14.33 3.37
CA GLY A 381 -30.25 14.48 4.65
C GLY A 381 -29.62 13.79 5.87
N ALA A 382 -28.35 13.37 5.81
CA ALA A 382 -27.67 12.77 6.95
C ALA A 382 -26.96 13.84 7.82
N TYR A 383 -27.58 14.21 8.95
CA TYR A 383 -26.91 14.98 10.00
C TYR A 383 -26.11 14.03 10.90
N VAL A 384 -24.78 14.17 10.90
CA VAL A 384 -23.93 13.52 11.92
C VAL A 384 -24.12 14.34 13.20
N THR A 385 -24.78 13.77 14.21
CA THR A 385 -25.10 14.48 15.45
C THR A 385 -24.20 14.00 16.58
N VAL A 386 -23.66 14.95 17.35
CA VAL A 386 -22.94 14.71 18.60
C VAL A 386 -24.00 14.51 19.69
N ASN A 387 -24.01 13.33 20.33
CA ASN A 387 -24.66 13.18 21.62
C ASN A 387 -23.63 13.57 22.69
N TYR A 388 -23.95 14.62 23.45
CA TYR A 388 -23.20 15.03 24.63
C TYR A 388 -23.33 14.02 25.76
#